data_AF-A0A640Y8R3-F1
#
_entry.id   AF-A0A640Y8R3-F1
#
_cell.length_a   1.000
_cell.length_b   1.000
_cell.length_c   1.000
_cell.angle_alpha   90.00
_cell.angle_beta   90.00
_cell.angle_gamma   90.00
#
_symmetry.space_group_name_H-M   'P 1'
#
loop_
_entity.id
_entity.type
_entity.pdbx_description
1 polymer ?
#
loop_
_entity_poly.entity_id
_entity_poly.type
_entity_poly.pdbx_seq_one_letter_code
_entity_poly.pdbx_strand_id
1 'polypeptide(L)'
;MDLHRLNPLRNLPTNADMGQLHEAFFVSAVAMVLVIRTQLWLTNYPQLGGSGLHIAHLLWGGVFMVISIGIMLTLLGRRARVPAAILGGIGFGFFIDELGKFITEDNDYFFQPAAGIIYIVFVVLFMTGRHLQRTRTLSESDLLRNAIERLGGATHGSFDARDRERASALLDGVDPKNPMVAPLREMIDRIDAIPAARRSRFSLLGERINRRYVELTSKRWFERSIVVLFALWAVATLLNLLVFALALADPEVRSATLEQNGTFLGSAIAASSGVAAAFVVVGLLRLRRGRRVDGYEWLARGLLVSLFITQVFLFVESQFGAVFGLGIDILLLVTVRSLARHERDRGGTRAPAPAETAPA
;
A
#
# COMPACT_ATOMS: atom_id res chain seq x y z
N MET A 1 3.47 39.68 -12.19
CA MET A 1 3.17 39.29 -10.79
C MET A 1 3.14 37.77 -10.78
N ASP A 2 4.26 37.15 -10.40
CA ASP A 2 4.51 35.71 -10.56
C ASP A 2 3.63 34.86 -9.62
N LEU A 3 2.60 34.23 -10.19
CA LEU A 3 1.76 33.24 -9.51
C LEU A 3 2.55 31.98 -9.07
N HIS A 4 3.84 31.86 -9.41
CA HIS A 4 4.72 30.80 -8.92
C HIS A 4 5.15 30.92 -7.46
N ARG A 5 4.98 32.07 -6.81
CA ARG A 5 5.37 32.29 -5.40
C ARG A 5 4.33 31.88 -4.35
N LEU A 6 3.15 31.40 -4.74
CA LEU A 6 2.01 31.23 -3.83
C LEU A 6 1.81 29.82 -3.27
N ASN A 7 2.78 28.90 -3.39
CA ASN A 7 2.67 27.60 -2.71
C ASN A 7 3.71 27.46 -1.59
N PRO A 8 3.43 27.96 -0.37
CA PRO A 8 4.35 27.86 0.77
C PRO A 8 4.74 26.41 1.09
N LEU A 9 3.91 25.43 0.71
CA LEU A 9 4.16 24.01 0.94
C LEU A 9 5.18 23.39 -0.04
N ARG A 10 5.49 24.07 -1.16
CA ARG A 10 6.46 23.58 -2.15
C ARG A 10 7.91 23.79 -1.71
N ASN A 11 8.16 24.75 -0.82
CA ASN A 11 9.49 25.09 -0.30
C ASN A 11 9.82 24.40 1.03
N LEU A 12 8.87 23.63 1.59
CA LEU A 12 9.11 22.86 2.80
C LEU A 12 10.00 21.66 2.50
N PRO A 13 11.03 21.41 3.32
CA PRO A 13 11.95 20.32 3.07
C PRO A 13 11.25 18.98 3.08
N THR A 14 11.60 18.13 2.13
CA THR A 14 11.03 16.79 2.01
C THR A 14 11.74 15.85 2.97
N ASN A 15 10.97 15.16 3.81
CA ASN A 15 11.50 14.14 4.72
C ASN A 15 11.86 12.87 3.94
N ALA A 16 13.12 12.44 4.01
CA ALA A 16 13.61 11.24 3.34
C ALA A 16 12.91 9.95 3.83
N ASP A 17 12.41 9.93 5.06
CA ASP A 17 11.70 8.79 5.64
C ASP A 17 10.17 8.85 5.41
N MET A 18 9.66 9.78 4.59
CA MET A 18 8.21 9.93 4.33
C MET A 18 7.54 8.63 3.92
N GLY A 19 8.23 7.78 3.16
CA GLY A 19 7.71 6.48 2.73
C GLY A 19 7.41 5.56 3.89
N GLN A 20 8.38 5.41 4.80
CA GLN A 20 8.25 4.58 5.99
C GLN A 20 7.17 5.12 6.93
N LEU A 21 7.05 6.44 7.08
CA LEU A 21 6.04 7.06 7.95
C LEU A 21 4.62 6.87 7.42
N HIS A 22 4.40 7.09 6.11
CA HIS A 22 3.10 6.85 5.48
C HIS A 22 2.71 5.37 5.54
N GLU A 23 3.68 4.47 5.34
CA GLU A 23 3.45 3.03 5.46
C GLU A 23 3.09 2.65 6.89
N ALA A 24 3.83 3.12 7.90
CA ALA A 24 3.52 2.86 9.31
C ALA A 24 2.11 3.34 9.68
N PHE A 25 1.75 4.57 9.28
CA PHE A 25 0.40 5.10 9.47
C PHE A 25 -0.66 4.20 8.82
N PHE A 26 -0.48 3.86 7.54
CA PHE A 26 -1.46 3.10 6.76
C PHE A 26 -1.63 1.68 7.32
N VAL A 27 -0.51 0.98 7.59
CA VAL A 27 -0.53 -0.37 8.15
C VAL A 27 -1.18 -0.38 9.52
N SER A 28 -0.86 0.58 10.39
CA SER A 28 -1.50 0.70 11.70
C SER A 28 -3.00 0.99 11.59
N ALA A 29 -3.43 1.83 10.66
CA ALA A 29 -4.84 2.12 10.43
C ALA A 29 -5.63 0.89 9.95
N VAL A 30 -5.13 0.21 8.91
CA VAL A 30 -5.77 -1.00 8.39
C VAL A 30 -5.77 -2.11 9.44
N ALA A 31 -4.66 -2.31 10.14
CA ALA A 31 -4.59 -3.30 11.22
C ALA A 31 -5.62 -3.00 12.33
N MET A 32 -5.80 -1.73 12.71
CA MET A 32 -6.78 -1.35 13.72
C MET A 32 -8.21 -1.64 13.25
N VAL A 33 -8.57 -1.29 12.00
CA VAL A 33 -9.89 -1.63 11.42
C VAL A 33 -10.13 -3.14 11.45
N LEU A 34 -9.14 -3.94 11.03
CA LEU A 34 -9.25 -5.40 11.05
C LEU A 34 -9.40 -5.95 12.46
N VAL A 35 -8.68 -5.40 13.44
CA VAL A 35 -8.80 -5.78 14.86
C VAL A 35 -10.21 -5.49 15.36
N ILE A 36 -10.76 -4.30 15.11
CA ILE A 36 -12.11 -3.92 15.56
C ILE A 36 -13.16 -4.84 14.93
N ARG A 37 -13.10 -5.03 13.61
CA ARG A 37 -14.04 -5.90 12.88
C ARG A 37 -13.97 -7.35 13.35
N THR A 38 -12.77 -7.86 13.60
CA THR A 38 -12.56 -9.22 14.12
C THR A 38 -13.08 -9.36 15.54
N GLN A 39 -12.86 -8.36 16.40
CA GLN A 39 -13.37 -8.33 17.76
C GLN A 39 -14.91 -8.35 17.77
N LEU A 40 -15.55 -7.53 16.93
CA LEU A 40 -17.01 -7.48 16.83
C LEU A 40 -17.59 -8.80 16.33
N TRP A 41 -16.94 -9.42 15.34
CA TRP A 41 -17.34 -10.75 14.86
C TRP A 41 -17.21 -11.82 15.95
N LEU A 42 -16.06 -11.88 16.64
CA LEU A 42 -15.80 -12.85 17.71
C LEU A 42 -16.77 -12.73 18.89
N THR A 43 -17.21 -11.51 19.18
CA THR A 43 -18.11 -11.22 20.30
C THR A 43 -19.59 -11.30 19.91
N ASN A 44 -19.88 -11.69 18.66
CA ASN A 44 -21.23 -11.78 18.10
C ASN A 44 -21.98 -10.43 18.10
N TYR A 45 -21.25 -9.34 17.83
CA TYR A 45 -21.75 -7.96 17.78
C TYR A 45 -22.49 -7.52 19.06
N PRO A 46 -21.84 -7.58 20.24
CA PRO A 46 -22.44 -7.00 21.42
C PRO A 46 -22.56 -5.50 21.16
N GLN A 47 -23.76 -4.96 21.31
CA GLN A 47 -23.91 -3.51 21.34
C GLN A 47 -23.10 -3.01 22.54
N LEU A 48 -21.91 -2.46 22.28
CA LEU A 48 -21.15 -1.69 23.26
C LEU A 48 -21.90 -0.36 23.44
N GLY A 49 -22.93 -0.42 24.27
CA GLY A 49 -23.81 0.68 24.60
C GLY A 49 -25.17 0.20 25.06
N GLY A 50 -25.31 0.06 26.38
CA GLY A 50 -26.63 0.06 27.01
C GLY A 50 -27.16 1.49 27.07
N SER A 51 -28.46 1.64 26.76
CA SER A 51 -29.34 2.79 27.08
C SER A 51 -28.64 4.13 27.40
N GLY A 52 -28.40 4.94 26.37
CA GLY A 52 -28.27 6.41 26.49
C GLY A 52 -26.86 7.01 26.50
N LEU A 53 -25.78 6.22 26.62
CA LEU A 53 -24.41 6.77 26.63
C LEU A 53 -23.44 5.91 25.80
N HIS A 54 -23.49 6.08 24.48
CA HIS A 54 -22.50 5.49 23.57
C HIS A 54 -21.22 6.33 23.59
N ILE A 55 -20.18 5.86 24.28
CA ILE A 55 -18.82 6.37 24.05
C ILE A 55 -18.37 5.79 22.70
N ALA A 56 -18.59 6.55 21.63
CA ALA A 56 -18.21 6.13 20.28
C ALA A 56 -16.70 5.81 20.23
N HIS A 57 -16.31 4.71 19.57
CA HIS A 57 -14.89 4.45 19.33
C HIS A 57 -14.21 5.58 18.53
N LEU A 58 -15.02 6.41 17.86
CA LEU A 58 -14.63 7.69 17.27
C LEU A 58 -13.93 8.62 18.27
N LEU A 59 -14.35 8.66 19.55
CA LEU A 59 -13.69 9.44 20.60
C LEU A 59 -12.27 8.93 20.85
N TRP A 60 -12.10 7.62 20.98
CA TRP A 60 -10.78 7.00 21.11
C TRP A 60 -9.91 7.27 19.88
N GLY A 61 -10.51 7.22 18.69
CA GLY A 61 -9.87 7.64 17.45
C GLY A 61 -9.33 9.07 17.51
N GLY A 62 -10.17 10.01 17.94
CA GLY A 62 -9.81 11.40 18.19
C GLY A 62 -8.67 11.55 19.21
N VAL A 63 -8.74 10.85 20.34
CA VAL A 63 -7.69 10.88 21.38
C VAL A 63 -6.34 10.42 20.83
N PHE A 64 -6.28 9.29 20.13
CA PHE A 64 -5.02 8.81 19.53
C PHE A 64 -4.47 9.77 18.47
N MET A 65 -5.34 10.40 17.66
CA MET A 65 -4.91 11.42 16.70
C MET A 65 -4.39 12.69 17.40
N VAL A 66 -5.04 13.15 18.47
CA VAL A 66 -4.57 14.29 19.27
C VAL A 66 -3.23 13.96 19.94
N ILE A 67 -3.05 12.75 20.47
CA ILE A 67 -1.76 12.30 21.02
C ILE A 67 -0.68 12.31 19.92
N SER A 68 -0.99 11.81 18.71
CA SER A 68 -0.06 11.87 17.57
C SER A 68 0.34 13.31 17.24
N ILE A 69 -0.62 14.23 17.18
CA ILE A 69 -0.35 15.65 16.96
C ILE A 69 0.48 16.23 18.10
N GLY A 70 0.13 15.93 19.35
CA GLY A 70 0.87 16.35 20.54
C GLY A 70 2.33 15.88 20.52
N ILE A 71 2.58 14.63 20.14
CA ILE A 71 3.95 14.11 19.95
C ILE A 71 4.70 14.95 18.92
N MET A 72 4.08 15.28 17.79
CA MET A 72 4.70 16.06 16.72
C MET A 72 4.90 17.55 17.07
N LEU A 73 4.10 18.10 17.98
CA LEU A 73 4.21 19.48 18.45
C LEU A 73 5.18 19.62 19.63
N THR A 74 5.26 18.61 20.50
CA THR A 74 6.07 18.66 21.74
C THR A 74 7.47 18.12 21.53
N LEU A 75 7.63 17.03 20.76
CA LEU A 75 8.92 16.36 20.61
C LEU A 75 9.63 16.78 19.33
N LEU A 76 10.91 17.11 19.45
CA LEU A 76 11.76 17.40 18.32
C LEU A 76 12.43 16.13 17.78
N GLY A 77 12.48 16.02 16.46
CA GLY A 77 13.33 15.07 15.76
C GLY A 77 12.64 13.78 15.27
N ARG A 78 13.40 13.04 14.44
CA ARG A 78 12.94 11.87 13.68
C ARG A 78 12.32 10.76 14.53
N ARG A 79 12.80 10.54 15.76
CA ARG A 79 12.35 9.44 16.63
C ARG A 79 10.90 9.58 17.07
N ALA A 80 10.40 10.80 17.18
CA ALA A 80 9.00 11.07 17.53
C ALA A 80 8.04 10.76 16.36
N ARG A 81 8.52 10.81 15.12
CA ARG A 81 7.67 10.69 13.92
C ARG A 81 7.08 9.29 13.75
N VAL A 82 7.84 8.23 14.05
CA VAL A 82 7.36 6.84 13.93
C VAL A 82 6.24 6.53 14.93
N PRO A 83 6.38 6.77 16.25
CA PRO A 83 5.27 6.56 17.18
C PRO A 83 4.10 7.49 16.88
N ALA A 84 4.33 8.74 16.46
CA ALA A 84 3.25 9.61 15.99
C ALA A 84 2.50 9.00 14.80
N ALA A 85 3.20 8.54 13.76
CA ALA A 85 2.58 7.91 12.61
C ALA A 85 1.78 6.66 12.99
N ILE A 86 2.30 5.81 13.89
CA ILE A 86 1.60 4.63 14.39
C ILE A 86 0.34 5.01 15.16
N LEU A 87 0.43 5.92 16.13
CA LEU A 87 -0.71 6.35 16.94
C LEU A 87 -1.75 7.11 16.10
N GLY A 88 -1.29 7.95 15.16
CA GLY A 88 -2.16 8.61 14.19
C GLY A 88 -2.89 7.60 13.31
N GLY A 89 -2.20 6.54 12.88
CA GLY A 89 -2.78 5.44 12.12
C GLY A 89 -3.83 4.67 12.93
N ILE A 90 -3.50 4.28 14.18
CA ILE A 90 -4.45 3.64 15.10
C ILE A 90 -5.67 4.52 15.32
N GLY A 91 -5.47 5.81 15.61
CA GLY A 91 -6.55 6.76 15.83
C GLY A 91 -7.44 6.94 14.60
N PHE A 92 -6.83 7.05 13.42
CA PHE A 92 -7.56 7.09 12.16
C PHE A 92 -8.33 5.79 11.89
N GLY A 93 -7.76 4.63 12.22
CA GLY A 93 -8.41 3.33 12.08
C GLY A 93 -9.66 3.20 12.97
N PHE A 94 -9.59 3.62 14.23
CA PHE A 94 -10.76 3.72 15.12
C PHE A 94 -11.82 4.68 14.59
N PHE A 95 -11.40 5.84 14.08
CA PHE A 95 -12.29 6.85 13.54
C PHE A 95 -13.05 6.35 12.30
N ILE A 96 -12.32 5.76 11.34
CA ILE A 96 -12.88 5.38 10.05
C ILE A 96 -13.77 4.13 10.15
N ASP A 97 -13.54 3.25 11.13
CA ASP A 97 -14.37 2.06 11.33
C ASP A 97 -15.81 2.40 11.77
N GLU A 98 -15.98 3.47 12.55
CA GLU A 98 -17.27 3.96 13.02
C GLU A 98 -18.01 4.83 11.99
N LEU A 99 -17.41 5.08 10.82
CA LEU A 99 -18.01 5.89 9.76
C LEU A 99 -19.39 5.37 9.34
N GLY A 100 -19.60 4.06 9.39
CA GLY A 100 -20.90 3.44 9.07
C GLY A 100 -22.05 3.96 9.94
N LYS A 101 -21.83 4.08 11.25
CA LYS A 101 -22.86 4.58 12.18
C LYS A 101 -23.27 6.00 11.82
N PHE A 102 -22.33 6.89 11.50
CA PHE A 102 -22.63 8.32 11.36
C PHE A 102 -23.08 8.75 9.96
N ILE A 103 -23.13 7.84 8.99
CA ILE A 103 -23.62 8.14 7.63
C ILE A 103 -25.14 8.04 7.52
N THR A 104 -25.78 7.17 8.31
CA THR A 104 -27.24 6.98 8.29
C THR A 104 -27.93 7.77 9.39
N GLU A 105 -29.10 8.32 9.09
CA GLU A 105 -29.98 9.00 10.05
C GLU A 105 -30.32 8.10 11.27
N ASP A 106 -30.30 6.78 11.08
CA ASP A 106 -30.63 5.75 12.09
C ASP A 106 -29.43 5.19 12.89
N ASN A 107 -28.21 5.72 12.74
CA ASN A 107 -27.00 5.22 13.41
C ASN A 107 -26.63 3.74 13.15
N ASP A 108 -26.90 3.21 11.96
CA ASP A 108 -26.71 1.79 11.64
C ASP A 108 -25.23 1.46 11.34
N TYR A 109 -24.65 0.59 12.18
CA TYR A 109 -23.27 0.09 12.00
C TYR A 109 -23.10 -0.74 10.72
N PHE A 110 -24.20 -1.26 10.15
CA PHE A 110 -24.23 -2.14 8.99
C PHE A 110 -24.70 -1.48 7.70
N PHE A 111 -24.68 -0.14 7.62
CA PHE A 111 -24.92 0.54 6.35
C PHE A 111 -23.96 0.00 5.27
N GLN A 112 -24.48 -0.83 4.36
CA GLN A 112 -23.67 -1.60 3.40
C GLN A 112 -22.68 -0.73 2.60
N PRO A 113 -23.01 0.53 2.20
CA PRO A 113 -22.05 1.42 1.54
C PRO A 113 -20.84 1.84 2.38
N ALA A 114 -20.89 1.75 3.71
CA ALA A 114 -19.84 2.24 4.61
C ALA A 114 -18.49 1.54 4.36
N ALA A 115 -18.49 0.21 4.19
CA ALA A 115 -17.25 -0.53 3.93
C ALA A 115 -16.63 -0.15 2.57
N GLY A 116 -17.46 0.08 1.54
CA GLY A 116 -17.00 0.61 0.25
C GLY A 116 -16.38 2.00 0.38
N ILE A 117 -16.98 2.90 1.17
CA ILE A 117 -16.45 4.23 1.44
C ILE A 117 -15.12 4.16 2.19
N ILE A 118 -15.03 3.34 3.25
CA ILE A 118 -13.79 3.10 3.99
C ILE A 118 -12.69 2.64 3.03
N TYR A 119 -13.00 1.70 2.13
CA TYR A 119 -12.06 1.21 1.13
C TYR A 119 -11.61 2.32 0.16
N ILE A 120 -12.53 3.14 -0.35
CA ILE A 120 -12.21 4.29 -1.21
C ILE A 120 -11.28 5.27 -0.48
N VAL A 121 -11.56 5.57 0.79
CA VAL A 121 -10.71 6.46 1.60
C VAL A 121 -9.28 5.91 1.70
N PHE A 122 -9.12 4.61 1.99
CA PHE A 122 -7.81 3.98 2.00
C PHE A 122 -7.13 3.99 0.62
N VAL A 123 -7.87 3.73 -0.45
CA VAL A 123 -7.36 3.82 -1.83
C VAL A 123 -6.84 5.23 -2.14
N VAL A 124 -7.62 6.27 -1.83
CA VAL A 124 -7.26 7.66 -2.06
C VAL A 124 -6.04 8.06 -1.22
N LEU A 125 -5.99 7.67 0.06
CA LEU A 125 -4.84 7.93 0.93
C LEU A 125 -3.58 7.24 0.39
N PHE A 126 -3.69 5.99 -0.03
CA PHE A 126 -2.59 5.23 -0.61
C PHE A 126 -2.09 5.87 -1.92
N MET A 127 -3.01 6.24 -2.82
CA MET A 127 -2.66 6.90 -4.08
C MET A 127 -2.02 8.27 -3.85
N THR A 128 -2.54 9.05 -2.90
CA THR A 128 -1.98 10.35 -2.51
C THR A 128 -0.57 10.17 -1.96
N GLY A 129 -0.38 9.26 -1.00
CA GLY A 129 0.94 8.96 -0.44
C GLY A 129 1.93 8.50 -1.52
N ARG A 130 1.49 7.64 -2.44
CA ARG A 130 2.34 7.17 -3.54
C ARG A 130 2.64 8.27 -4.56
N HIS A 131 1.68 9.14 -4.86
CA HIS A 131 1.86 10.28 -5.73
C HIS A 131 2.90 11.24 -5.16
N LEU A 132 2.77 11.62 -3.88
CA LEU A 132 3.74 12.45 -3.17
C LEU A 132 5.15 11.84 -3.20
N GLN A 133 5.28 10.54 -2.95
CA GLN A 133 6.57 9.85 -2.99
C GLN A 133 7.22 9.81 -4.39
N ARG A 134 6.41 9.85 -5.46
CA ARG A 134 6.93 9.83 -6.84
C ARG A 134 7.32 11.21 -7.33
N THR A 135 6.56 12.24 -6.96
CA THR A 135 6.76 13.59 -7.47
C THR A 135 7.76 14.39 -6.65
N ARG A 136 7.91 14.09 -5.35
CA ARG A 136 8.92 14.72 -4.50
C ARG A 136 10.26 14.00 -4.60
N THR A 137 11.12 14.49 -5.48
CA THR A 137 12.56 14.18 -5.46
C THR A 137 13.24 15.00 -4.36
N LEU A 138 14.21 14.41 -3.67
CA LEU A 138 15.01 15.13 -2.68
C LEU A 138 15.94 16.11 -3.41
N SER A 139 15.79 17.42 -3.14
CA SER A 139 16.75 18.42 -3.58
C SER A 139 18.05 18.33 -2.78
N GLU A 140 19.13 18.94 -3.25
CA GLU A 140 20.38 19.04 -2.47
C GLU A 140 20.15 19.65 -1.08
N SER A 141 19.28 20.66 -0.99
CA SER A 141 18.91 21.27 0.30
C SER A 141 18.18 20.28 1.21
N ASP A 142 17.31 19.43 0.64
CA ASP A 142 16.64 18.37 1.39
C ASP A 142 17.65 17.34 1.90
N LEU A 143 18.59 16.91 1.06
CA LEU A 143 19.64 15.96 1.43
C LEU A 143 20.47 16.48 2.62
N LEU A 144 20.93 17.74 2.55
CA LEU A 144 21.67 18.38 3.65
C LEU A 144 20.83 18.47 4.94
N ARG A 145 19.57 18.91 4.85
CA ARG A 145 18.68 19.02 6.02
C ARG A 145 18.39 17.67 6.66
N ASN A 146 18.17 16.63 5.85
CA ASN A 146 17.97 15.26 6.35
C ASN A 146 19.25 14.69 6.97
N ALA A 147 20.43 15.00 6.43
CA ALA A 147 21.71 14.62 7.02
C ALA A 147 21.94 15.29 8.38
N ILE A 148 21.65 16.60 8.48
CA ILE A 148 21.72 17.36 9.74
C ILE A 148 20.73 16.80 10.77
N GLU A 149 19.49 16.51 10.37
CA GLU A 149 18.50 15.93 11.29
C GLU A 149 18.97 14.57 11.86
N ARG A 150 19.60 13.73 11.03
CA ARG A 150 20.19 12.45 11.47
C ARG A 150 21.34 12.67 12.46
N LEU A 151 22.23 13.60 12.16
CA LEU A 151 23.33 13.99 13.05
C LEU A 151 22.83 14.54 14.39
N GLY A 152 21.71 15.26 14.40
CA GLY A 152 21.06 15.72 15.63
C GLY A 152 20.80 14.58 16.62
N GLY A 153 20.56 13.36 16.14
CA GLY A 153 20.43 12.17 16.97
C GLY A 153 21.68 11.81 17.80
N ALA A 154 22.88 12.27 17.45
CA ALA A 154 24.09 12.03 18.23
C ALA A 154 24.04 12.69 19.60
N THR A 155 23.38 13.85 19.72
CA THR A 155 23.28 14.64 20.95
C THR A 155 22.61 13.91 22.12
N HIS A 156 21.78 12.91 21.85
CA HIS A 156 21.05 12.14 22.86
C HIS A 156 21.45 10.65 22.86
N GLY A 157 22.68 10.32 22.44
CA GLY A 157 23.20 8.93 22.48
C GLY A 157 22.41 8.00 21.56
N SER A 158 22.02 8.51 20.40
CA SER A 158 20.94 7.95 19.60
C SER A 158 21.36 7.62 18.16
N PHE A 159 22.59 8.01 17.82
CA PHE A 159 23.21 7.84 16.51
C PHE A 159 23.88 6.47 16.42
N ASP A 160 23.34 5.62 15.54
CA ASP A 160 23.83 4.26 15.33
C ASP A 160 24.61 4.11 14.01
N ALA A 161 25.26 2.97 13.82
CA ALA A 161 26.05 2.72 12.60
C ALA A 161 25.22 2.84 11.29
N ARG A 162 23.91 2.57 11.33
CA ARG A 162 23.03 2.71 10.17
C ARG A 162 22.67 4.17 9.90
N ASP A 163 22.49 4.96 10.95
CA ASP A 163 22.26 6.40 10.83
C ASP A 163 23.52 7.09 10.30
N ARG A 164 24.72 6.62 10.67
CA ARG A 164 25.99 7.04 10.05
C ARG A 164 26.03 6.74 8.56
N GLU A 165 25.81 5.48 8.18
CA GLU A 165 25.81 5.05 6.77
C GLU A 165 24.80 5.84 5.93
N ARG A 166 23.58 6.02 6.44
CA ARG A 166 22.54 6.80 5.74
C ARG A 166 22.84 8.28 5.69
N ALA A 167 23.40 8.88 6.74
CA ALA A 167 23.80 10.28 6.71
C ALA A 167 24.90 10.52 5.68
N SER A 168 25.90 9.64 5.60
CA SER A 168 26.94 9.68 4.56
C SER A 168 26.35 9.52 3.16
N ALA A 169 25.46 8.54 2.95
CA ALA A 169 24.81 8.32 1.67
C ALA A 169 23.94 9.50 1.20
N LEU A 170 23.36 10.26 2.13
CA LEU A 170 22.65 11.51 1.79
C LEU A 170 23.63 12.59 1.33
N LEU A 171 24.81 12.70 1.96
CA LEU A 171 25.85 13.65 1.54
C LEU A 171 26.50 13.28 0.20
N ASP A 172 26.58 11.99 -0.15
CA ASP A 172 27.07 11.54 -1.46
C ASP A 172 26.21 12.04 -2.63
N GLY A 173 24.94 12.39 -2.35
CA GLY A 173 24.01 12.95 -3.34
C GLY A 173 24.08 14.47 -3.50
N VAL A 174 24.97 15.17 -2.78
CA VAL A 174 25.14 16.63 -2.83
C VAL A 174 26.44 16.98 -3.57
N ASP A 175 26.47 18.09 -4.31
CA ASP A 175 27.71 18.58 -4.94
C ASP A 175 28.85 18.68 -3.89
N PRO A 176 29.99 17.99 -4.11
CA PRO A 176 31.15 18.06 -3.21
C PRO A 176 31.69 19.48 -2.97
N LYS A 177 31.42 20.43 -3.89
CA LYS A 177 31.81 21.83 -3.74
C LYS A 177 30.92 22.62 -2.78
N ASN A 178 29.81 22.04 -2.34
CA ASN A 178 28.92 22.70 -1.39
C ASN A 178 29.64 22.88 -0.04
N PRO A 179 29.68 24.12 0.52
CA PRO A 179 30.47 24.44 1.70
C PRO A 179 30.04 23.68 2.96
N MET A 180 28.83 23.11 2.98
CA MET A 180 28.33 22.34 4.12
C MET A 180 28.75 20.87 4.10
N VAL A 181 29.18 20.32 2.95
CA VAL A 181 29.46 18.89 2.81
C VAL A 181 30.69 18.48 3.60
N ALA A 182 31.81 19.20 3.45
CA ALA A 182 33.05 18.86 4.14
C ALA A 182 32.94 18.93 5.68
N PRO A 183 32.38 20.01 6.28
CA PRO A 183 32.19 20.06 7.74
C PRO A 183 31.23 18.98 8.27
N LEU A 184 30.13 18.69 7.56
CA LEU A 184 29.19 17.66 7.97
C LEU A 184 29.79 16.26 7.90
N ARG A 185 30.57 15.97 6.85
CA ARG A 185 31.25 14.68 6.69
C ARG A 185 32.28 14.46 7.80
N GLU A 186 33.08 15.47 8.11
CA GLU A 186 34.03 15.42 9.24
C GLU A 186 33.30 15.16 10.57
N MET A 187 32.15 15.80 10.79
CA MET A 187 31.36 15.59 12.00
C MET A 187 30.76 14.18 12.08
N ILE A 188 30.21 13.65 10.96
CA ILE A 188 29.73 12.26 10.88
C ILE A 188 30.85 11.28 11.21
N ASP A 189 32.07 11.56 10.74
CA ASP A 189 33.18 10.63 10.89
C ASP A 189 33.77 10.58 12.29
N ARG A 190 33.74 11.72 13.00
CA ARG A 190 34.24 11.87 14.37
C ARG A 190 33.26 11.43 15.45
N ILE A 191 31.96 11.39 15.17
CA ILE A 191 30.97 10.92 16.14
C ILE A 191 31.06 9.39 16.25
N ASP A 192 31.33 8.92 17.47
CA ASP A 192 31.28 7.50 17.81
C ASP A 192 29.85 6.99 17.66
N ALA A 193 29.62 6.22 16.60
CA ALA A 193 28.35 5.57 16.37
C ALA A 193 28.21 4.40 17.34
N ILE A 194 27.12 4.39 18.12
CA ILE A 194 26.81 3.25 18.98
C ILE A 194 26.59 2.03 18.08
N PRO A 195 27.04 0.82 18.47
CA PRO A 195 26.73 -0.39 17.73
C PRO A 195 25.23 -0.47 17.44
N ALA A 196 24.86 -0.71 16.18
CA ALA A 196 23.47 -0.71 15.75
C ALA A 196 22.59 -1.52 16.72
N ALA A 197 21.57 -0.88 17.30
CA ALA A 197 20.64 -1.52 18.23
C ALA A 197 20.14 -2.84 17.62
N ARG A 198 20.08 -3.92 18.42
CA ARG A 198 19.72 -5.27 17.94
C ARG A 198 18.49 -5.19 17.06
N ARG A 199 18.65 -5.66 15.81
CA ARG A 199 17.59 -5.72 14.79
C ARG A 199 16.31 -6.27 15.41
N SER A 200 15.20 -5.53 15.28
CA SER A 200 13.90 -5.97 15.79
C SER A 200 13.57 -7.37 15.26
N ARG A 201 13.03 -8.27 16.10
CA ARG A 201 12.70 -9.65 15.73
C ARG A 201 11.81 -9.72 14.47
N PHE A 202 10.96 -8.71 14.28
CA PHE A 202 10.11 -8.55 13.11
C PHE A 202 10.88 -8.32 11.81
N SER A 203 12.04 -7.63 11.86
CA SER A 203 12.89 -7.41 10.68
C SER A 203 13.59 -8.70 10.22
N LEU A 204 14.01 -9.54 11.16
CA LEU A 204 14.61 -10.85 10.86
C LEU A 204 13.58 -11.83 10.27
N LEU A 205 12.34 -11.79 10.77
CA LEU A 205 11.25 -12.57 10.21
C LEU A 205 10.92 -12.13 8.78
N GLY A 206 10.87 -10.81 8.53
CA GLY A 206 10.66 -10.23 7.21
C GLY A 206 11.74 -10.63 6.20
N GLU A 207 13.03 -10.56 6.57
CA GLU A 207 14.14 -11.01 5.71
C GLU A 207 14.03 -12.50 5.36
N ARG A 208 13.66 -13.35 6.33
CA ARG A 208 13.47 -14.80 6.11
C ARG A 208 12.30 -15.09 5.17
N ILE A 209 11.17 -14.38 5.34
CA ILE A 209 10.01 -14.50 4.46
C ILE A 209 10.38 -14.03 3.05
N ASN A 210 11.06 -12.89 2.93
CA ASN A 210 11.49 -12.36 1.64
C ASN A 210 12.45 -13.31 0.92
N ARG A 211 13.44 -13.87 1.63
CA ARG A 211 14.38 -14.84 1.06
C ARG A 211 13.67 -16.09 0.54
N ARG A 212 12.78 -16.67 1.35
CA ARG A 212 11.95 -17.81 0.94
C ARG A 212 11.05 -17.46 -0.26
N TYR A 213 10.46 -16.28 -0.25
CA TYR A 213 9.63 -15.78 -1.35
C TYR A 213 10.42 -15.65 -2.66
N VAL A 214 11.64 -15.09 -2.61
CA VAL A 214 12.54 -15.01 -3.78
C VAL A 214 12.95 -16.41 -4.26
N GLU A 215 13.31 -17.31 -3.34
CA GLU A 215 13.65 -18.70 -3.66
C GLU A 215 12.48 -19.44 -4.33
N LEU A 216 11.26 -19.29 -3.82
CA LEU A 216 10.03 -19.85 -4.41
C LEU A 216 9.72 -19.26 -5.79
N THR A 217 9.81 -17.94 -5.92
CA THR A 217 9.50 -17.20 -7.16
C THR A 217 10.51 -17.47 -8.27
N SER A 218 11.73 -17.89 -7.92
CA SER A 218 12.78 -18.24 -8.89
C SER A 218 12.52 -19.55 -9.66
N LYS A 219 11.61 -20.40 -9.17
CA LYS A 219 11.38 -21.74 -9.73
C LYS A 219 10.36 -21.70 -10.90
N ARG A 220 10.66 -22.41 -11.99
CA ARG A 220 9.80 -22.50 -13.19
C ARG A 220 8.41 -23.11 -12.94
N TRP A 221 8.27 -23.99 -11.93
CA TRP A 221 6.96 -24.55 -11.58
C TRP A 221 6.05 -23.48 -10.98
N PHE A 222 6.60 -22.54 -10.19
CA PHE A 222 5.85 -21.46 -9.56
C PHE A 222 5.28 -20.49 -10.61
N GLU A 223 6.07 -20.15 -11.63
CA GLU A 223 5.60 -19.36 -12.78
C GLU A 223 4.39 -20.03 -13.46
N ARG A 224 4.47 -21.34 -13.73
CA ARG A 224 3.35 -22.10 -14.31
C ARG A 224 2.15 -22.14 -13.37
N SER A 225 2.35 -22.33 -12.07
CA SER A 225 1.28 -22.34 -11.07
C SER A 225 0.53 -21.00 -11.04
N ILE A 226 1.23 -19.87 -11.12
CA ILE A 226 0.61 -18.55 -11.19
C ILE A 226 -0.22 -18.41 -12.48
N VAL A 227 0.32 -18.82 -13.63
CA VAL A 227 -0.42 -18.76 -14.90
C VAL A 227 -1.68 -19.64 -14.87
N VAL A 228 -1.58 -20.85 -14.31
CA VAL A 228 -2.74 -21.75 -14.13
C VAL A 228 -3.75 -21.11 -13.19
N LEU A 229 -3.32 -20.53 -12.08
CA LEU A 229 -4.19 -19.84 -11.12
C LEU A 229 -4.96 -18.68 -11.80
N PHE A 230 -4.28 -17.84 -12.57
CA PHE A 230 -4.95 -16.76 -13.33
C PHE A 230 -5.89 -17.29 -14.41
N ALA A 231 -5.55 -18.41 -15.05
CA ALA A 231 -6.44 -19.05 -16.02
C ALA A 231 -7.70 -19.58 -15.35
N LEU A 232 -7.57 -20.27 -14.21
CA LEU A 232 -8.69 -20.74 -13.40
C LEU A 232 -9.55 -19.58 -12.90
N TRP A 233 -8.92 -18.51 -12.40
CA TRP A 233 -9.61 -17.31 -11.97
C TRP A 233 -10.39 -16.67 -13.12
N ALA A 234 -9.77 -16.49 -14.30
CA ALA A 234 -10.45 -15.92 -15.47
C ALA A 234 -11.64 -16.78 -15.93
N VAL A 235 -11.48 -18.11 -15.92
CA VAL A 235 -12.59 -19.04 -16.23
C VAL A 235 -13.71 -18.91 -15.20
N ALA A 236 -13.39 -18.90 -13.90
CA ALA A 236 -14.38 -18.74 -12.85
C ALA A 236 -15.14 -17.40 -12.97
N THR A 237 -14.43 -16.30 -13.25
CA THR A 237 -15.06 -14.99 -13.49
C THR A 237 -15.96 -15.01 -14.72
N LEU A 238 -15.52 -15.60 -15.84
CA LEU A 238 -16.34 -15.72 -17.05
C LEU A 238 -17.58 -16.59 -16.83
N LEU A 239 -17.48 -17.67 -16.06
CA LEU A 239 -18.62 -18.49 -15.68
C LEU A 239 -19.60 -17.72 -14.81
N ASN A 240 -19.12 -16.97 -13.80
CA ASN A 240 -19.99 -16.11 -12.99
C ASN A 240 -20.71 -15.05 -13.83
N LEU A 241 -20.00 -14.43 -14.80
CA LEU A 241 -20.61 -13.48 -15.73
C LEU A 241 -21.66 -14.13 -16.64
N LEU A 242 -21.41 -15.36 -17.10
CA LEU A 242 -22.36 -16.12 -17.89
C LEU A 242 -23.61 -16.48 -17.07
N VAL A 243 -23.43 -16.98 -15.84
CA VAL A 243 -24.54 -17.29 -14.92
C VAL A 243 -25.37 -16.04 -14.64
N PHE A 244 -24.71 -14.91 -14.38
CA PHE A 244 -25.39 -13.63 -14.19
C PHE A 244 -26.17 -13.20 -15.43
N ALA A 245 -25.58 -13.33 -16.63
CA ALA A 245 -26.27 -13.01 -17.89
C ALA A 245 -27.49 -13.91 -18.16
N LEU A 246 -27.38 -15.21 -17.87
CA LEU A 246 -28.49 -16.17 -18.00
C LEU A 246 -29.59 -15.87 -16.98
N ALA A 247 -29.24 -15.53 -15.74
CA ALA A 247 -30.17 -15.12 -14.70
C ALA A 247 -30.97 -13.86 -15.10
N LEU A 248 -30.36 -12.94 -15.86
CA LEU A 248 -31.05 -11.76 -16.39
C LEU A 248 -31.92 -12.04 -17.63
N ALA A 249 -31.71 -13.17 -18.32
CA ALA A 249 -32.48 -13.55 -19.49
C ALA A 249 -33.84 -14.19 -19.12
N ASP A 250 -33.90 -14.87 -17.97
CA ASP A 250 -35.12 -15.47 -17.44
C ASP A 250 -35.93 -14.43 -16.63
N PRO A 251 -37.20 -14.13 -16.99
CA PRO A 251 -38.00 -13.12 -16.30
C PRO A 251 -38.23 -13.39 -14.81
N GLU A 252 -38.40 -14.66 -14.40
CA GLU A 252 -38.66 -15.05 -13.00
C GLU A 252 -37.39 -14.93 -12.15
N VAL A 253 -36.26 -15.41 -12.71
CA VAL A 253 -34.96 -15.32 -12.04
C VAL A 253 -34.45 -13.88 -12.00
N ARG A 254 -34.74 -13.09 -13.03
CA ARG A 254 -34.34 -11.68 -13.11
C ARG A 254 -34.95 -10.87 -11.97
N SER A 255 -36.24 -11.01 -11.68
CA SER A 255 -36.85 -10.29 -10.56
C SER A 255 -36.20 -10.67 -9.23
N ALA A 256 -36.00 -11.96 -8.98
CA ALA A 256 -35.33 -12.44 -7.77
C ALA A 256 -33.87 -11.94 -7.66
N THR A 257 -33.13 -11.93 -8.77
CA THR A 257 -31.72 -11.50 -8.79
C THR A 257 -31.59 -10.00 -8.56
N LEU A 258 -32.48 -9.20 -9.16
CA LEU A 258 -32.50 -7.75 -9.01
C LEU A 258 -32.96 -7.32 -7.61
N GLU A 259 -33.89 -8.07 -7.00
CA GLU A 259 -34.28 -7.88 -5.60
C GLU A 259 -33.13 -8.21 -4.64
N GLN A 260 -32.41 -9.32 -4.86
CA GLN A 260 -31.35 -9.76 -3.97
C GLN A 260 -30.11 -8.85 -4.02
N ASN A 261 -29.62 -8.51 -5.22
CA ASN A 261 -28.35 -7.82 -5.39
C ASN A 261 -28.50 -6.31 -5.59
N GLY A 262 -29.71 -5.82 -5.85
CA GLY A 262 -29.91 -4.48 -6.38
C GLY A 262 -29.40 -4.34 -7.82
N THR A 263 -30.20 -3.72 -8.68
CA THR A 263 -29.89 -3.57 -10.12
C THR A 263 -28.53 -2.92 -10.37
N PHE A 264 -28.13 -1.96 -9.53
CA PHE A 264 -26.87 -1.23 -9.68
C PHE A 264 -25.65 -2.01 -9.21
N LEU A 265 -25.68 -2.61 -8.01
CA LEU A 265 -24.50 -3.25 -7.42
C LEU A 265 -24.09 -4.50 -8.22
N GLY A 266 -25.05 -5.37 -8.56
CA GLY A 266 -24.77 -6.55 -9.37
C GLY A 266 -24.22 -6.22 -10.76
N SER A 267 -24.79 -5.20 -11.43
CA SER A 267 -24.28 -4.76 -12.74
C SER A 267 -22.91 -4.11 -12.66
N ALA A 268 -22.60 -3.35 -11.62
CA ALA A 268 -21.29 -2.75 -11.39
C ALA A 268 -20.19 -3.80 -11.11
N ILE A 269 -20.50 -4.82 -10.30
CA ILE A 269 -19.60 -5.96 -10.06
C ILE A 269 -19.35 -6.72 -11.36
N ALA A 270 -20.41 -7.03 -12.12
CA ALA A 270 -20.29 -7.74 -13.39
C ALA A 270 -19.47 -6.95 -14.41
N ALA A 271 -19.74 -5.66 -14.58
CA ALA A 271 -19.02 -4.80 -15.52
C ALA A 271 -17.53 -4.68 -15.15
N SER A 272 -17.22 -4.36 -13.90
CA SER A 272 -15.82 -4.20 -13.43
C SER A 272 -15.03 -5.51 -13.49
N SER A 273 -15.63 -6.63 -13.06
CA SER A 273 -15.02 -7.96 -13.13
C SER A 273 -14.81 -8.41 -14.58
N GLY A 274 -15.71 -8.05 -15.50
CA GLY A 274 -15.57 -8.30 -16.93
C GLY A 274 -14.37 -7.58 -17.53
N VAL A 275 -14.14 -6.30 -17.18
CA VAL A 275 -12.95 -5.56 -17.60
C VAL A 275 -11.68 -6.18 -17.03
N ALA A 276 -11.68 -6.55 -15.74
CA ALA A 276 -10.53 -7.21 -15.11
C ALA A 276 -10.23 -8.57 -15.78
N ALA A 277 -11.25 -9.38 -16.05
CA ALA A 277 -11.13 -10.65 -16.76
C ALA A 277 -10.60 -10.48 -18.19
N ALA A 278 -11.07 -9.47 -18.93
CA ALA A 278 -10.56 -9.17 -20.26
C ALA A 278 -9.06 -8.87 -20.24
N PHE A 279 -8.59 -8.06 -19.28
CA PHE A 279 -7.15 -7.79 -19.11
C PHE A 279 -6.35 -9.04 -18.74
N VAL A 280 -6.90 -9.90 -17.87
CA VAL A 280 -6.25 -11.16 -17.52
C VAL A 280 -6.16 -12.09 -18.74
N VAL A 281 -7.23 -12.23 -19.52
CA VAL A 281 -7.23 -13.04 -20.76
C VAL A 281 -6.20 -12.50 -21.77
N VAL A 282 -6.14 -11.18 -21.98
CA VAL A 282 -5.10 -10.56 -22.83
C VAL A 282 -3.70 -10.87 -22.29
N GLY A 283 -3.50 -10.81 -20.98
CA GLY A 283 -2.24 -11.20 -20.33
C GLY A 283 -1.86 -12.64 -20.61
N LEU A 284 -2.77 -13.59 -20.38
CA LEU A 284 -2.57 -15.02 -20.64
C LEU A 284 -2.27 -15.31 -22.11
N LEU A 285 -2.97 -14.65 -23.05
CA LEU A 285 -2.71 -14.78 -24.48
C LEU A 285 -1.32 -14.25 -24.87
N ARG A 286 -0.87 -13.14 -24.28
CA ARG A 286 0.48 -12.60 -24.52
C ARG A 286 1.56 -13.50 -23.92
N LEU A 287 1.32 -14.10 -22.75
CA LEU A 287 2.22 -15.10 -22.17
C LEU A 287 2.36 -16.32 -23.10
N ARG A 288 1.26 -16.81 -23.67
CA ARG A 288 1.28 -17.92 -24.65
C ARG A 288 2.02 -17.57 -25.94
N ARG A 289 1.99 -16.31 -26.37
CA ARG A 289 2.71 -15.80 -27.55
C ARG A 289 4.19 -15.47 -27.28
N GLY A 290 4.73 -15.82 -26.11
CA GLY A 290 6.14 -15.59 -25.76
C GLY A 290 6.48 -14.17 -25.30
N ARG A 291 5.52 -13.24 -25.26
CA ARG A 291 5.72 -11.85 -24.78
C ARG A 291 5.51 -11.78 -23.26
N ARG A 292 6.46 -12.33 -22.51
CA ARG A 292 6.31 -12.55 -21.06
C ARG A 292 6.14 -11.28 -20.24
N VAL A 293 6.99 -10.27 -20.47
CA VAL A 293 6.93 -8.98 -19.75
C VAL A 293 5.55 -8.33 -19.94
N ASP A 294 5.12 -8.17 -21.19
CA ASP A 294 3.80 -7.65 -21.50
C ASP A 294 2.67 -8.47 -20.87
N GLY A 295 2.76 -9.80 -20.92
CA GLY A 295 1.76 -10.68 -20.36
C GLY A 295 1.56 -10.45 -18.87
N TYR A 296 2.64 -10.37 -18.10
CA TYR A 296 2.57 -10.03 -16.67
C TYR A 296 2.06 -8.60 -16.43
N GLU A 297 2.41 -7.63 -17.28
CA GLU A 297 1.84 -6.28 -17.14
C GLU A 297 0.33 -6.26 -17.31
N TRP A 298 -0.22 -7.00 -18.28
CA TRP A 298 -1.67 -7.09 -18.48
C TRP A 298 -2.38 -7.83 -17.35
N LEU A 299 -1.77 -8.90 -16.80
CA LEU A 299 -2.25 -9.53 -15.57
C LEU A 299 -2.28 -8.53 -14.40
N ALA A 300 -1.23 -7.73 -14.25
CA ALA A 300 -1.17 -6.70 -13.22
C ALA A 300 -2.23 -5.60 -13.44
N ARG A 301 -2.50 -5.20 -14.69
CA ARG A 301 -3.59 -4.24 -15.01
C ARG A 301 -4.95 -4.80 -14.60
N GLY A 302 -5.23 -6.08 -14.88
CA GLY A 302 -6.47 -6.73 -14.44
C GLY A 302 -6.65 -6.72 -12.93
N LEU A 303 -5.61 -7.08 -12.18
CA LEU A 303 -5.62 -7.00 -10.72
C LEU A 303 -5.79 -5.57 -10.19
N LEU A 304 -5.21 -4.56 -10.85
CA LEU A 304 -5.42 -3.16 -10.46
C LEU A 304 -6.87 -2.72 -10.67
N VAL A 305 -7.53 -3.18 -11.73
CA VAL A 305 -8.97 -2.94 -11.93
C VAL A 305 -9.79 -3.62 -10.83
N SER A 306 -9.47 -4.89 -10.50
CA SER A 306 -10.10 -5.61 -9.40
C SER A 306 -9.97 -4.83 -8.08
N LEU A 307 -8.73 -4.48 -7.72
CA LEU A 307 -8.43 -3.73 -6.50
C LEU A 307 -9.17 -2.39 -6.47
N PHE A 308 -8.97 -1.52 -7.46
CA PHE A 308 -9.47 -0.15 -7.36
C PHE A 308 -10.96 0.03 -7.65
N ILE A 309 -11.59 -0.92 -8.35
CA ILE A 309 -12.98 -0.77 -8.81
C ILE A 309 -13.83 -1.92 -8.26
N THR A 310 -13.54 -3.16 -8.62
CA THR A 310 -14.37 -4.31 -8.22
C THR A 310 -14.46 -4.45 -6.71
N GLN A 311 -13.35 -4.21 -6.00
CA GLN A 311 -13.30 -4.37 -4.56
C GLN A 311 -14.16 -3.36 -3.81
N VAL A 312 -14.36 -2.17 -4.35
CA VAL A 312 -15.28 -1.18 -3.77
C VAL A 312 -16.68 -1.78 -3.64
N PHE A 313 -17.16 -2.44 -4.69
CA PHE A 313 -18.48 -3.06 -4.72
C PHE A 313 -18.53 -4.36 -3.91
N LEU A 314 -17.47 -5.17 -3.97
CA LEU A 314 -17.39 -6.39 -3.15
C LEU A 314 -17.37 -6.10 -1.64
N PHE A 315 -16.79 -4.96 -1.21
CA PHE A 315 -16.86 -4.52 0.17
C PHE A 315 -18.27 -4.13 0.62
N VAL A 316 -19.12 -3.67 -0.31
CA VAL A 316 -20.54 -3.38 -0.05
C VAL A 316 -21.34 -4.68 0.12
N GLU A 317 -21.05 -5.68 -0.70
CA GLU A 317 -21.72 -7.00 -0.66
C GLU A 317 -21.26 -7.85 0.54
N SER A 318 -19.95 -8.00 0.73
CA SER A 318 -19.37 -8.87 1.77
C SER A 318 -18.07 -8.31 2.32
N GLN A 319 -18.15 -7.66 3.49
CA GLN A 319 -17.00 -7.03 4.15
C GLN A 319 -15.86 -8.02 4.42
N PHE A 320 -16.17 -9.19 5.00
CA PHE A 320 -15.16 -10.20 5.34
C PHE A 320 -14.60 -10.90 4.11
N GLY A 321 -15.45 -11.28 3.15
CA GLY A 321 -15.02 -11.90 1.90
C GLY A 321 -14.09 -10.98 1.11
N ALA A 322 -14.42 -9.68 1.07
CA ALA A 322 -13.62 -8.68 0.40
C ALA A 322 -12.24 -8.44 1.06
N VAL A 323 -12.07 -8.61 2.38
CA VAL A 323 -10.74 -8.54 3.01
C VAL A 323 -9.83 -9.67 2.51
N PHE A 324 -10.34 -10.91 2.47
CA PHE A 324 -9.55 -12.04 1.98
C PHE A 324 -9.24 -11.91 0.48
N GLY A 325 -10.23 -11.50 -0.32
CA GLY A 325 -10.04 -11.20 -1.75
C GLY A 325 -8.97 -10.13 -1.97
N LEU A 326 -9.02 -9.03 -1.22
CA LEU A 326 -8.03 -7.95 -1.25
C LEU A 326 -6.61 -8.48 -0.95
N GLY A 327 -6.46 -9.32 0.08
CA GLY A 327 -5.17 -9.91 0.43
C GLY A 327 -4.59 -10.80 -0.68
N ILE A 328 -5.44 -11.62 -1.31
CA ILE A 328 -5.06 -12.45 -2.46
C ILE A 328 -4.66 -11.58 -3.65
N ASP A 329 -5.46 -10.57 -3.99
CA ASP A 329 -5.18 -9.67 -5.12
C ASP A 329 -3.86 -8.91 -4.94
N ILE A 330 -3.57 -8.42 -3.73
CA ILE A 330 -2.30 -7.77 -3.40
C ILE A 330 -1.14 -8.77 -3.55
N LEU A 331 -1.25 -9.98 -3.02
CA LEU A 331 -0.21 -11.01 -3.11
C LEU A 331 0.08 -11.37 -4.58
N LEU A 332 -0.97 -11.56 -5.38
CA LEU A 332 -0.85 -11.83 -6.81
C LEU A 332 -0.24 -10.64 -7.54
N LEU A 333 -0.62 -9.40 -7.20
CA LEU A 333 -0.08 -8.20 -7.83
C LEU A 333 1.42 -8.05 -7.56
N VAL A 334 1.85 -8.24 -6.32
CA VAL A 334 3.27 -8.22 -5.93
C VAL A 334 4.03 -9.30 -6.70
N THR A 335 3.45 -10.50 -6.81
CA THR A 335 4.06 -11.64 -7.49
C THR A 335 4.21 -11.43 -8.98
N VAL A 336 3.15 -11.00 -9.67
CA VAL A 336 3.19 -10.72 -11.10
C VAL A 336 4.15 -9.57 -11.41
N ARG A 337 4.18 -8.52 -10.59
CA ARG A 337 5.16 -7.42 -10.74
C ARG A 337 6.60 -7.86 -10.46
N SER A 338 6.80 -8.83 -9.56
CA SER A 338 8.11 -9.43 -9.31
C SER A 338 8.55 -10.24 -10.53
N LEU A 339 7.69 -11.10 -11.07
CA LEU A 339 7.96 -11.90 -12.27
C LEU A 339 8.25 -11.02 -13.49
N ALA A 340 7.48 -9.95 -13.70
CA ALA A 340 7.73 -8.98 -14.76
C ALA A 340 9.12 -8.33 -14.65
N ARG A 341 9.56 -7.97 -13.43
CA ARG A 341 10.89 -7.40 -13.18
C ARG A 341 12.00 -8.42 -13.47
N HIS A 342 11.89 -9.63 -12.93
CA HIS A 342 12.86 -10.70 -13.17
C HIS A 342 13.02 -11.03 -14.66
N GLU A 343 11.94 -10.99 -15.45
CA GLU A 343 12.03 -11.27 -16.88
C GLU A 343 12.65 -10.11 -17.67
N ARG A 344 12.44 -8.85 -17.25
CA ARG A 344 13.16 -7.69 -17.82
C ARG A 344 14.65 -7.78 -17.57
N ASP A 345 15.05 -8.15 -16.36
CA ASP A 345 16.46 -8.25 -15.99
C ASP A 345 17.17 -9.37 -16.78
N ARG A 346 16.48 -10.49 -17.04
CA ARG A 346 16.95 -11.58 -17.93
C ARG A 346 17.00 -11.19 -19.41
N GLY A 347 16.08 -10.33 -19.86
CA GLY A 347 16.05 -9.81 -21.22
C GLY A 347 17.17 -8.80 -21.51
N GLY A 348 17.51 -7.98 -20.52
CA GLY A 348 18.57 -6.96 -20.62
C GLY A 348 19.99 -7.53 -20.67
N THR A 349 20.22 -8.74 -20.14
CA THR A 349 21.53 -9.41 -20.20
C THR A 349 21.83 -10.06 -21.57
N ARG A 350 20.90 -9.97 -22.54
CA ARG A 350 20.97 -10.64 -23.85
C ARG A 350 21.15 -9.67 -25.04
N ALA A 351 21.67 -8.46 -24.83
CA ALA A 351 22.11 -7.57 -25.92
C ALA A 351 23.45 -8.06 -26.53
N PRO A 352 23.69 -7.87 -27.84
CA PRO A 352 24.49 -8.78 -28.66
C PRO A 352 25.99 -8.67 -28.39
N ALA A 353 26.68 -9.82 -28.51
CA ALA A 353 28.13 -9.89 -28.49
C ALA A 353 28.73 -8.88 -29.50
N PRO A 354 29.79 -8.14 -29.13
CA PRO A 354 30.49 -7.29 -30.09
C PRO A 354 30.96 -8.16 -31.25
N ALA A 355 30.68 -7.70 -32.48
CA ALA A 355 31.06 -8.36 -33.70
C ALA A 355 32.57 -8.68 -33.66
N GLU A 356 32.88 -9.97 -33.79
CA GLU A 356 34.22 -10.49 -33.95
C GLU A 356 34.83 -9.83 -35.19
N THR A 357 35.77 -8.91 -35.00
CA THR A 357 36.58 -8.37 -36.08
C THR A 357 37.47 -9.49 -36.60
N ALA A 358 37.16 -9.98 -37.80
CA ALA A 358 38.04 -10.90 -38.52
C ALA A 358 39.40 -10.24 -38.76
N PRO A 359 40.53 -10.92 -38.49
CA PRO A 359 41.84 -10.41 -38.84
C PRO A 359 42.12 -10.62 -40.35
N ALA A 360 42.72 -9.57 -40.92
CA ALA A 360 43.28 -9.33 -42.26
C ALA A 360 43.32 -10.47 -43.28
#